data_AF-A0A1F0IZJ7-F1
#
_entry.id   AF-A0A1F0IZJ7-F1
#
_cell.length_a   1.000
_cell.length_b   1.000
_cell.length_c   1.000
_cell.angle_alpha   90.00
_cell.angle_beta   90.00
_cell.angle_gamma   90.00
#
_symmetry.space_group_name_H-M   'P 1'
#
loop_
_entity.id
_entity.type
_entity.pdbx_description
1 polymer ?
#
loop_
_entity_poly.entity_id
_entity_poly.type
_entity_poly.pdbx_seq_one_letter_code
_entity_poly.pdbx_strand_id
1 'polypeptide(L)'
;MRILTLVLSLLIFNLNIQAQSKEEPKNNLNKTLEQLQITFPNLQYWGTDNNVVRYKYEDNILFELKNNRVISEFMTVEGEGNYPYDWYTAMTNAFYKTNYTHILKGDNGNTFIYSYFSVYISYSDRSNTASIMYDLLPKYK
;
A
#
# COMPACT_ATOMS: atom_id res chain seq x y z
N MET A 1 -15.70 39.30 -25.57
CA MET A 1 -16.36 38.37 -24.62
C MET A 1 -16.17 36.93 -25.09
N ARG A 2 -15.02 36.30 -24.78
CA ARG A 2 -14.72 34.89 -25.10
C ARG A 2 -13.94 34.18 -23.99
N ILE A 3 -14.00 34.71 -22.76
CA ILE A 3 -13.31 34.15 -21.58
C ILE A 3 -14.30 33.48 -20.63
N LEU A 4 -15.61 33.69 -20.79
CA LEU A 4 -16.62 33.17 -19.86
C LEU A 4 -17.02 31.70 -20.10
N THR A 5 -16.66 31.10 -21.23
CA THR A 5 -17.06 29.71 -21.57
C THR A 5 -16.02 28.65 -21.22
N LEU A 6 -14.82 29.04 -20.79
CA LEU A 6 -13.73 28.10 -20.48
C LEU A 6 -13.61 27.76 -18.99
N VAL A 7 -14.30 28.49 -18.11
CA VAL A 7 -14.27 28.25 -16.66
C VAL A 7 -15.34 27.23 -16.24
N LEU A 8 -16.37 27.00 -17.05
CA LEU A 8 -17.47 26.09 -16.70
C LEU A 8 -17.19 24.61 -17.03
N SER A 9 -16.21 24.31 -17.91
CA SER A 9 -15.83 22.93 -18.27
C SER A 9 -14.81 22.30 -17.32
N LEU A 10 -14.12 23.09 -16.48
CA LEU A 10 -13.27 22.56 -15.40
C LEU A 10 -14.05 22.23 -14.11
N LEU A 11 -15.30 22.66 -14.00
CA LEU A 11 -16.15 22.45 -12.82
C LEU A 11 -16.94 21.13 -12.84
N ILE A 12 -16.92 20.38 -13.95
CA ILE A 12 -17.65 19.10 -14.07
C ILE A 12 -16.79 17.89 -13.66
N PHE A 13 -15.51 18.08 -13.34
CA PHE A 13 -14.61 16.98 -12.93
C PHE A 13 -14.33 16.86 -11.42
N ASN A 14 -14.93 17.71 -10.57
CA ASN A 14 -14.67 17.70 -9.12
C ASN A 14 -15.94 17.55 -8.25
N LEU A 15 -16.94 16.80 -8.74
CA LEU A 15 -18.13 16.42 -7.94
C LEU A 15 -18.31 14.90 -7.80
N ASN A 16 -17.24 14.12 -7.94
CA ASN A 16 -17.20 12.70 -7.52
C ASN A 16 -16.49 12.52 -6.16
N ILE A 17 -16.64 13.48 -5.24
CA ILE A 17 -16.22 13.25 -3.86
C ILE A 17 -17.34 12.45 -3.18
N GLN A 18 -17.04 11.18 -2.91
CA GLN A 18 -17.83 10.14 -2.22
C GLN A 18 -18.39 8.98 -3.07
N ALA A 19 -17.73 8.60 -4.17
CA ALA A 19 -17.70 7.18 -4.50
C ALA A 19 -16.71 6.52 -3.51
N GLN A 20 -17.20 6.13 -2.34
CA GLN A 20 -16.47 5.22 -1.46
C GLN A 20 -16.21 3.95 -2.26
N SER A 21 -14.96 3.73 -2.70
CA SER A 21 -14.58 2.50 -3.38
C SER A 21 -14.85 1.33 -2.44
N LYS A 22 -15.89 0.56 -2.75
CA LYS A 22 -16.17 -0.74 -2.14
C LYS A 22 -15.31 -1.84 -2.78
N GLU A 23 -14.24 -1.51 -3.49
CA GLU A 23 -13.35 -2.53 -4.04
C GLU A 23 -12.23 -2.83 -3.04
N GLU A 24 -11.68 -4.04 -3.13
CA GLU A 24 -10.44 -4.36 -2.42
C GLU A 24 -9.31 -3.49 -2.95
N PRO A 25 -8.35 -3.07 -2.09
CA PRO A 25 -7.25 -2.22 -2.52
C PRO A 25 -6.37 -2.94 -3.53
N LYS A 26 -6.01 -2.22 -4.60
CA LYS A 26 -5.01 -2.69 -5.57
C LYS A 26 -3.66 -2.82 -4.86
N ASN A 27 -2.91 -3.85 -5.23
CA ASN A 27 -1.62 -4.18 -4.63
C ASN A 27 -0.70 -4.86 -5.65
N ASN A 28 0.56 -5.12 -5.28
CA ASN A 28 1.54 -5.78 -6.15
C ASN A 28 1.63 -7.30 -5.96
N LEU A 29 0.82 -7.90 -5.10
CA LEU A 29 0.85 -9.35 -4.84
C LEU A 29 0.53 -10.12 -6.13
N ASN A 30 1.11 -11.33 -6.24
CA ASN A 30 1.04 -12.20 -7.41
C ASN A 30 1.66 -11.67 -8.71
N LYS A 31 2.12 -10.40 -8.78
CA LYS A 31 2.87 -9.90 -9.92
C LYS A 31 4.19 -10.65 -10.07
N THR A 32 4.63 -10.84 -11.31
CA THR A 32 5.96 -11.39 -11.59
C THR A 32 7.04 -10.34 -11.39
N LEU A 33 8.30 -10.77 -11.28
CA LEU A 33 9.42 -9.82 -11.23
C LEU A 33 9.42 -8.87 -12.43
N GLU A 34 9.15 -9.38 -13.63
CA GLU A 34 9.08 -8.57 -14.86
C GLU A 34 8.00 -7.48 -14.78
N GLN A 35 6.79 -7.85 -14.34
CA GLN A 35 5.70 -6.88 -14.13
C GLN A 35 6.04 -5.85 -13.05
N LEU A 36 6.76 -6.28 -12.02
CA LEU A 36 7.22 -5.40 -10.96
C LEU A 36 8.26 -4.41 -11.47
N GLN A 37 9.23 -4.85 -12.28
CA GLN A 37 10.28 -4.00 -12.87
C GLN A 37 9.73 -2.95 -13.85
N ILE A 38 8.58 -3.20 -14.49
CA ILE A 38 7.89 -2.18 -15.29
C ILE A 38 7.41 -1.01 -14.40
N THR A 39 6.94 -1.33 -13.18
CA THR A 39 6.42 -0.33 -12.24
C THR A 39 7.55 0.31 -11.41
N PHE A 40 8.59 -0.46 -11.13
CA PHE A 40 9.72 -0.13 -10.26
C PHE A 40 11.04 -0.36 -11.02
N PRO A 41 11.43 0.53 -11.95
CA PRO A 41 12.53 0.29 -12.90
C PRO A 41 13.92 0.14 -12.27
N ASN A 42 14.09 0.56 -11.01
CA ASN A 42 15.34 0.48 -10.25
C ASN A 42 15.27 -0.54 -9.10
N LEU A 43 14.50 -1.62 -9.26
CA LEU A 43 14.40 -2.68 -8.27
C LEU A 43 15.77 -3.37 -8.05
N GLN A 44 16.27 -3.36 -6.83
CA GLN A 44 17.57 -3.92 -6.47
C GLN A 44 17.40 -5.26 -5.76
N TYR A 45 18.16 -6.27 -6.19
CA TYR A 45 18.24 -7.53 -5.45
C TYR A 45 18.85 -7.28 -4.06
N TRP A 46 18.18 -7.78 -3.01
CA TRP A 46 18.61 -7.61 -1.63
C TRP A 46 19.18 -8.89 -1.03
N GLY A 47 18.59 -10.04 -1.33
CA GLY A 47 19.03 -11.32 -0.79
C GLY A 47 18.03 -12.44 -1.04
N THR A 48 18.41 -13.65 -0.70
CA THR A 48 17.54 -14.83 -0.77
C THR A 48 17.65 -15.61 0.52
N ASP A 49 16.51 -16.04 1.07
CA ASP A 49 16.44 -16.89 2.25
C ASP A 49 15.21 -17.81 2.15
N ASN A 50 15.36 -19.08 2.51
CA ASN A 50 14.26 -20.06 2.50
C ASN A 50 13.42 -20.09 1.21
N ASN A 51 14.07 -20.02 0.04
CA ASN A 51 13.45 -19.93 -1.30
C ASN A 51 12.58 -18.67 -1.52
N VAL A 52 12.74 -17.66 -0.68
CA VAL A 52 12.14 -16.32 -0.84
C VAL A 52 13.23 -15.36 -1.28
N VAL A 53 13.02 -14.76 -2.45
CA VAL A 53 13.91 -13.75 -3.03
C VAL A 53 13.41 -12.38 -2.64
N ARG A 54 14.29 -11.54 -2.10
CA ARG A 54 13.97 -10.19 -1.65
C ARG A 54 14.54 -9.15 -2.60
N TYR A 55 13.71 -8.18 -2.94
CA TYR A 55 14.10 -7.02 -3.72
C TYR A 55 13.72 -5.75 -2.97
N LYS A 56 14.58 -4.74 -3.02
CA LYS A 56 14.26 -3.41 -2.50
C LYS A 56 14.08 -2.41 -3.62
N TYR A 57 13.16 -1.48 -3.44
CA TYR A 57 13.05 -0.29 -4.28
C TYR A 57 13.34 0.92 -3.41
N GLU A 58 14.40 1.64 -3.78
CA GLU A 58 15.00 2.66 -2.91
C GLU A 58 15.33 2.04 -1.53
N ASP A 59 15.25 2.80 -0.45
CA ASP A 59 15.52 2.30 0.90
C ASP A 59 14.24 2.03 1.72
N ASN A 60 13.07 2.27 1.13
CA ASN A 60 11.80 2.31 1.87
C ASN A 60 10.81 1.21 1.49
N ILE A 61 10.97 0.53 0.35
CA ILE A 61 10.06 -0.52 -0.12
C ILE A 61 10.81 -1.84 -0.28
N LEU A 62 10.25 -2.92 0.26
CA LEU A 62 10.75 -4.29 0.16
C LEU A 62 9.68 -5.19 -0.44
N PHE A 63 10.07 -6.01 -1.40
CA PHE A 63 9.25 -7.07 -1.98
C PHE A 63 9.85 -8.42 -1.67
N GLU A 64 9.03 -9.36 -1.21
CA GLU A 64 9.37 -10.77 -1.09
C GLU A 64 8.69 -11.56 -2.21
N LEU A 65 9.49 -12.32 -2.95
CA LEU A 65 9.03 -13.12 -4.07
C LEU A 65 9.30 -14.61 -3.81
N LYS A 66 8.34 -15.46 -4.15
CA LYS A 66 8.48 -16.92 -4.17
C LYS A 66 7.95 -17.44 -5.49
N ASN A 67 8.68 -18.36 -6.13
CA ASN A 67 8.33 -18.88 -7.46
C ASN A 67 8.09 -17.76 -8.50
N ASN A 68 8.93 -16.72 -8.49
CA ASN A 68 8.83 -15.54 -9.36
C ASN A 68 7.51 -14.75 -9.22
N ARG A 69 6.86 -14.78 -8.04
CA ARG A 69 5.67 -14.00 -7.74
C ARG A 69 5.80 -13.30 -6.40
N VAL A 70 5.34 -12.05 -6.33
CA VAL A 70 5.31 -11.29 -5.07
C VAL A 70 4.34 -11.95 -4.09
N ILE A 71 4.86 -12.32 -2.92
CA ILE A 71 4.09 -12.87 -1.80
C ILE A 71 3.89 -11.88 -0.66
N SER A 72 4.80 -10.89 -0.55
CA SER A 72 4.71 -9.80 0.42
C SER A 72 5.32 -8.52 -0.15
N GLU A 73 4.74 -7.39 0.24
CA GLU A 73 5.22 -6.03 -0.05
C GLU A 73 5.19 -5.26 1.28
N PHE A 74 6.30 -4.62 1.62
CA PHE A 74 6.45 -3.82 2.82
C PHE A 74 6.98 -2.44 2.46
N MET A 75 6.41 -1.39 3.07
CA MET A 75 6.90 -0.02 2.95
C MET A 75 7.03 0.63 4.33
N THR A 76 8.17 1.28 4.56
CA THR A 76 8.40 2.18 5.70
C THR A 76 8.16 3.62 5.27
N VAL A 77 7.54 4.40 6.16
CA VAL A 77 7.35 5.84 6.03
C VAL A 77 8.04 6.54 7.18
N GLU A 78 9.04 7.33 6.84
CA GLU A 78 9.83 8.15 7.75
C GLU A 78 9.65 9.63 7.39
N GLY A 79 9.97 10.53 8.32
CA GLY A 79 9.90 11.96 8.08
C GLY A 79 10.05 12.79 9.35
N GLU A 80 10.00 14.11 9.18
CA GLU A 80 10.13 15.06 10.28
C GLU A 80 8.79 15.28 11.00
N GLY A 81 8.87 15.55 12.30
CA GLY A 81 7.71 15.88 13.13
C GLY A 81 6.62 14.80 13.08
N ASN A 82 5.37 15.21 12.88
CA ASN A 82 4.20 14.34 12.92
C ASN A 82 3.88 13.63 11.59
N TYR A 83 4.68 13.84 10.54
CA TYR A 83 4.37 13.32 9.21
C TYR A 83 4.09 11.79 9.18
N PRO A 84 4.89 10.93 9.84
CA PRO A 84 4.62 9.49 9.85
C PRO A 84 3.29 9.14 10.53
N TYR A 85 2.95 9.83 11.62
CA TYR A 85 1.68 9.63 12.33
C TYR A 85 0.47 10.11 11.52
N ASP A 86 0.58 11.26 10.87
CA ASP A 86 -0.46 11.80 10.00
C ASP A 86 -0.70 10.87 8.80
N TRP A 87 0.38 10.34 8.21
CA TRP A 87 0.31 9.34 7.15
C TRP A 87 -0.37 8.06 7.62
N TYR A 88 0.03 7.52 8.78
CA TYR A 88 -0.59 6.34 9.39
C TYR A 88 -2.09 6.53 9.59
N THR A 89 -2.48 7.67 10.14
CA THR A 89 -3.88 8.02 10.42
C THR A 89 -4.68 8.13 9.13
N ALA A 90 -4.15 8.83 8.12
CA ALA A 90 -4.80 8.99 6.83
C ALA A 90 -4.96 7.64 6.11
N MET A 91 -3.91 6.81 6.09
CA MET A 91 -3.92 5.50 5.44
C MET A 91 -4.90 4.55 6.12
N THR A 92 -4.84 4.45 7.45
CA THR A 92 -5.77 3.64 8.24
C THR A 92 -7.23 4.05 7.96
N ASN A 93 -7.51 5.36 7.93
CA ASN A 93 -8.84 5.89 7.60
C ASN A 93 -9.28 5.59 6.16
N ALA A 94 -8.35 5.50 5.20
CA ALA A 94 -8.65 5.09 3.84
C ALA A 94 -9.01 3.59 3.79
N PHE A 95 -8.27 2.74 4.50
CA PHE A 95 -8.53 1.30 4.56
C PHE A 95 -9.85 0.94 5.23
N TYR A 96 -10.25 1.68 6.28
CA TYR A 96 -11.58 1.57 6.89
C TYR A 96 -12.73 1.81 5.91
N LYS A 97 -12.47 2.44 4.76
CA LYS A 97 -13.48 2.73 3.73
C LYS A 97 -13.57 1.65 2.64
N THR A 98 -12.68 0.67 2.62
CA THR A 98 -12.64 -0.42 1.62
C THR A 98 -13.49 -1.62 2.03
N ASN A 99 -13.73 -2.56 1.11
CA ASN A 99 -14.39 -3.84 1.42
C ASN A 99 -13.40 -4.87 1.96
N TYR A 100 -13.10 -4.82 3.25
CA TYR A 100 -12.41 -5.90 3.96
C TYR A 100 -13.41 -6.93 4.51
N THR A 101 -12.97 -8.17 4.66
CA THR A 101 -13.74 -9.25 5.29
C THR A 101 -13.66 -9.17 6.82
N HIS A 102 -12.50 -8.78 7.35
CA HIS A 102 -12.26 -8.72 8.80
C HIS A 102 -11.22 -7.65 9.16
N ILE A 103 -11.28 -7.13 10.39
CA ILE A 103 -10.25 -6.24 10.95
C ILE A 103 -9.79 -6.78 12.31
N LEU A 104 -8.48 -6.85 12.50
CA LEU A 104 -7.84 -7.03 13.79
C LEU A 104 -7.27 -5.68 14.24
N LYS A 105 -7.83 -5.10 15.30
CA LYS A 105 -7.34 -3.85 15.88
C LYS A 105 -6.28 -4.17 16.94
N GLY A 106 -5.14 -3.49 16.85
CA GLY A 106 -4.12 -3.46 17.89
C GLY A 106 -3.84 -2.02 18.32
N ASP A 107 -3.10 -1.86 19.42
CA ASP A 107 -2.83 -0.54 20.00
C ASP A 107 -2.06 0.38 19.04
N ASN A 108 -1.11 -0.19 18.29
CA ASN A 108 -0.20 0.54 17.40
C ASN A 108 -0.27 0.06 15.94
N GLY A 109 -1.33 -0.65 15.58
CA GLY A 109 -1.50 -1.16 14.22
C GLY A 109 -2.84 -1.83 13.98
N ASN A 110 -3.24 -1.88 12.72
CA ASN A 110 -4.50 -2.49 12.28
C ASN A 110 -4.21 -3.47 11.15
N THR A 111 -4.78 -4.67 11.23
CA THR A 111 -4.75 -5.64 10.13
C THR A 111 -6.12 -5.71 9.46
N PHE A 112 -6.17 -5.44 8.17
CA PHE A 112 -7.35 -5.59 7.31
C PHE A 112 -7.20 -6.88 6.50
N ILE A 113 -8.16 -7.80 6.61
CA ILE A 113 -8.14 -9.08 5.89
C ILE A 113 -9.10 -9.01 4.70
N TYR A 114 -8.60 -9.36 3.53
CA TYR A 114 -9.31 -9.37 2.25
C TYR A 114 -9.45 -10.81 1.73
N SER A 115 -9.97 -10.95 0.52
CA SER A 115 -10.26 -12.23 -0.12
C SER A 115 -9.06 -13.18 -0.19
N TYR A 116 -7.88 -12.67 -0.53
CA TYR A 116 -6.64 -13.47 -0.68
C TYR A 116 -5.40 -12.93 0.02
N PHE A 117 -5.50 -11.77 0.66
CA PHE A 117 -4.37 -11.08 1.27
C PHE A 117 -4.79 -10.35 2.55
N SER A 118 -3.80 -9.91 3.31
CA SER A 118 -3.99 -9.00 4.43
C SER A 118 -3.14 -7.75 4.27
N VAL A 119 -3.61 -6.65 4.86
CA VAL A 119 -2.85 -5.42 4.97
C VAL A 119 -2.66 -5.09 6.43
N TYR A 120 -1.42 -4.97 6.88
CA TYR A 120 -1.08 -4.49 8.21
C TYR A 120 -0.54 -3.07 8.11
N ILE A 121 -1.16 -2.13 8.80
CA ILE A 121 -0.71 -0.72 8.88
C ILE A 121 -0.34 -0.45 10.32
N SER A 122 0.84 0.09 10.57
CA SER A 122 1.32 0.35 11.94
C SER A 122 2.07 1.67 12.07
N TYR A 123 2.16 2.14 13.30
CA TYR A 123 2.96 3.29 13.68
C TYR A 123 3.72 3.01 14.97
N SER A 124 4.95 3.48 15.06
CA SER A 124 5.81 3.34 16.22
C SER A 124 6.23 4.72 16.71
N ASP A 125 5.71 5.13 17.87
CA ASP A 125 6.14 6.34 18.57
C ASP A 125 7.65 6.34 18.86
N ARG A 126 8.20 5.16 19.19
CA ARG A 126 9.60 5.01 19.60
C ARG A 126 10.58 5.38 18.49
N SER A 127 10.26 5.00 17.26
CA SER A 127 11.10 5.24 16.08
C SER A 127 10.60 6.41 15.23
N ASN A 128 9.42 6.95 15.55
CA ASN A 128 8.66 7.86 14.68
C ASN A 128 8.56 7.35 13.25
N THR A 129 8.17 6.09 13.08
CA THR A 129 8.03 5.46 11.76
C THR A 129 6.64 4.85 11.63
N ALA A 130 6.06 5.02 10.44
CA ALA A 130 4.86 4.29 10.04
C ALA A 130 5.25 3.21 9.02
N SER A 131 4.41 2.20 8.89
CA SER A 131 4.60 1.17 7.88
C SER A 131 3.29 0.60 7.39
N ILE A 132 3.36 0.01 6.19
CA ILE A 132 2.30 -0.79 5.62
C ILE A 132 2.89 -2.06 5.03
N MET A 133 2.21 -3.19 5.24
CA MET A 133 2.58 -4.48 4.69
C MET A 133 1.38 -5.12 4.03
N TYR A 134 1.51 -5.50 2.77
CA TYR A 134 0.58 -6.38 2.06
C TYR A 134 1.17 -7.79 2.06
N ASP A 135 0.42 -8.79 2.49
CA ASP A 135 0.90 -10.17 2.56
C ASP A 135 -0.17 -11.13 2.04
N LEU A 136 0.21 -12.11 1.23
CA LEU A 136 -0.69 -13.19 0.83
C LEU A 136 -1.11 -13.99 2.07
N LEU A 137 -2.38 -14.36 2.17
CA LEU A 137 -2.80 -15.27 3.24
C LEU A 137 -2.09 -16.61 3.07
N PRO A 138 -1.80 -17.36 4.16
CA PRO A 138 -0.97 -18.57 4.10
C PRO A 138 -1.37 -19.60 3.05
N LYS A 139 -2.67 -19.73 2.76
CA LYS A 139 -3.20 -20.65 1.75
C LYS A 139 -2.89 -20.26 0.29
N TYR A 140 -2.35 -19.06 0.04
CA TYR A 140 -2.01 -18.54 -1.29
C TYR A 140 -0.49 -18.35 -1.50
N LYS A 141 0.36 -18.65 -0.51
CA LYS A 141 1.83 -18.52 -0.58
C LYS A 141 2.53 -19.71 -1.22
#